data_AF-A0A7J3D583-F1
#
_entry.id   AF-A0A7J3D583-F1
#
_cell.length_a   1.000
_cell.length_b   1.000
_cell.length_c   1.000
_cell.angle_alpha   90.00
_cell.angle_beta   90.00
_cell.angle_gamma   90.00
#
_symmetry.space_group_name_H-M   'P 1'
#
loop_
_entity.id
_entity.type
_entity.pdbx_description
1 polymer ?
#
loop_
_entity_poly.entity_id
_entity_poly.type
_entity_poly.pdbx_seq_one_letter_code
_entity_poly.pdbx_strand_id
1 'polypeptide(L)'
;ILNFGHTFGHSIEKLTNYRIRHGFAVSIGMMMACKVASKITGFNQTERLERLLKILGLPTSTKLDIGSIVQETSKDKKAWYGKTVLILPETIGKVIVREVEQQDLLRILRG
;
A
#
# COMPACT_ATOMS: atom_id res chain seq x y z
N ILE A 1 -2.91 7.33 -14.25
CA ILE A 1 -3.06 6.32 -13.17
C ILE A 1 -2.68 6.99 -11.86
N LEU A 2 -3.65 7.53 -11.11
CA LEU A 2 -3.37 8.50 -10.04
C LEU A 2 -3.35 7.92 -8.62
N ASN A 3 -3.70 6.63 -8.42
CA ASN A 3 -3.99 6.10 -7.08
C ASN A 3 -2.97 5.04 -6.59
N PHE A 4 -1.77 4.94 -7.18
CA PHE A 4 -0.73 4.04 -6.67
C PHE A 4 -0.34 4.43 -5.22
N GLY A 5 -0.36 3.46 -4.31
CA GLY A 5 -0.11 3.68 -2.88
C GLY A 5 -1.27 4.32 -2.10
N HIS A 6 -2.32 4.82 -2.75
CA HIS A 6 -3.38 5.58 -2.07
C HIS A 6 -4.32 4.70 -1.24
N THR A 7 -4.57 3.44 -1.65
CA THR A 7 -5.42 2.53 -0.86
C THR A 7 -4.90 2.38 0.57
N PHE A 8 -3.60 2.10 0.72
CA PHE A 8 -2.95 2.04 2.03
C PHE A 8 -2.70 3.43 2.63
N GLY A 9 -2.38 4.42 1.79
CA GLY A 9 -2.17 5.80 2.24
C GLY A 9 -3.38 6.37 2.96
N HIS A 10 -4.58 6.27 2.38
CA HIS A 10 -5.81 6.73 3.02
C HIS A 10 -6.11 5.97 4.31
N SER A 11 -5.83 4.66 4.37
CA SER A 11 -5.96 3.89 5.61
C SER A 11 -5.04 4.42 6.72
N ILE A 12 -3.79 4.75 6.38
CA ILE A 12 -2.82 5.33 7.32
C ILE A 12 -3.26 6.74 7.77
N GLU A 13 -3.78 7.56 6.86
CA GLU A 13 -4.35 8.87 7.21
C GLU A 13 -5.48 8.73 8.22
N LYS A 14 -6.45 7.85 7.95
CA LYS A 14 -7.58 7.61 8.87
C LYS A 14 -7.11 7.10 10.24
N LEU A 15 -6.21 6.12 10.27
CA LEU A 15 -5.69 5.55 11.52
C LEU A 15 -4.86 6.54 12.33
N THR A 16 -4.27 7.55 11.70
CA THR A 16 -3.55 8.63 12.38
C THR A 16 -4.44 9.83 12.69
N ASN A 17 -5.75 9.73 12.47
CA ASN A 17 -6.70 10.85 12.56
C ASN A 17 -6.22 12.07 11.76
N TYR A 18 -5.70 11.83 10.54
CA TYR A 18 -5.18 12.82 9.60
C TYR A 18 -4.04 13.68 10.13
N ARG A 19 -3.32 13.23 11.17
CA ARG A 19 -2.14 13.94 11.70
C ARG A 19 -0.89 13.75 10.85
N ILE A 20 -0.86 12.72 10.01
CA ILE A 20 0.20 12.51 9.03
C ILE A 20 -0.07 13.34 7.77
N ARG A 21 0.99 13.86 7.14
CA ARG A 21 0.86 14.55 5.84
C ARG A 21 0.49 13.55 4.74
N HIS A 22 -0.35 13.96 3.80
CA HIS A 22 -0.84 13.10 2.71
C HIS A 22 0.29 12.38 1.96
N GLY A 23 1.28 13.13 1.46
CA GLY A 23 2.41 12.56 0.74
C GLY A 23 3.23 11.55 1.56
N PHE A 24 3.26 11.70 2.89
CA PHE A 24 3.95 10.78 3.79
C PHE A 24 3.18 9.46 3.90
N ALA A 25 1.86 9.53 4.09
CA ALA A 25 1.01 8.35 4.10
C ALA A 25 1.05 7.61 2.75
N VAL A 26 0.97 8.33 1.64
CA VAL A 26 1.06 7.76 0.28
C VAL A 26 2.41 7.08 0.06
N SER A 27 3.53 7.67 0.50
CA SER A 27 4.86 7.05 0.35
C SER A 27 4.98 5.70 1.08
N ILE A 28 4.42 5.59 2.28
CA ILE A 28 4.35 4.32 3.01
C ILE A 28 3.42 3.34 2.28
N GLY A 29 2.28 3.83 1.79
CA GLY A 29 1.34 3.03 1.04
C GLY A 29 1.91 2.48 -0.27
N MET A 30 2.79 3.21 -0.96
CA MET A 30 3.53 2.72 -2.12
C MET A 30 4.45 1.55 -1.76
N MET A 31 5.16 1.63 -0.62
CA MET A 31 6.00 0.53 -0.14
C MET A 31 5.19 -0.72 0.19
N MET A 32 4.02 -0.56 0.81
CA MET A 32 3.09 -1.67 1.07
C MET A 32 2.57 -2.29 -0.24
N ALA A 33 2.20 -1.47 -1.23
CA ALA A 33 1.76 -1.94 -2.53
C ALA A 33 2.88 -2.67 -3.29
N CYS A 34 4.12 -2.20 -3.22
CA CYS A 34 5.28 -2.91 -3.77
C CYS A 34 5.52 -4.26 -3.09
N LYS A 35 5.35 -4.34 -1.76
CA LYS A 35 5.46 -5.62 -1.03
C LYS A 35 4.41 -6.63 -1.51
N VAL A 36 3.16 -6.19 -1.68
CA VAL A 36 2.08 -7.03 -2.25
C VAL A 36 2.41 -7.43 -3.69
N ALA A 37 2.83 -6.48 -4.52
CA ALA A 37 3.19 -6.72 -5.91
C ALA A 37 4.34 -7.73 -6.07
N SER A 38 5.32 -7.73 -5.17
CA SER A 38 6.42 -8.72 -5.21
C SER A 38 5.92 -10.17 -5.17
N LYS A 39 4.77 -10.42 -4.53
CA LYS A 39 4.17 -11.76 -4.44
C LYS A 39 3.17 -12.06 -5.55
N ILE A 40 2.52 -11.04 -6.11
CA ILE A 40 1.44 -11.20 -7.09
C ILE A 40 1.96 -11.07 -8.53
N THR A 41 2.80 -10.06 -8.80
CA THR A 41 3.32 -9.74 -10.14
C THR A 41 4.79 -10.09 -10.31
N GLY A 42 5.50 -10.41 -9.23
CA GLY A 42 6.95 -10.62 -9.24
C GLY A 42 7.74 -9.32 -9.28
N PHE A 43 7.13 -8.17 -8.95
CA PHE A 43 7.81 -6.89 -8.92
C PHE A 43 9.02 -6.91 -7.96
N ASN A 44 10.20 -6.57 -8.47
CA ASN A 44 11.48 -6.71 -7.75
C ASN A 44 12.26 -5.38 -7.61
N GLN A 45 11.62 -4.23 -7.90
CA GLN A 45 12.27 -2.91 -7.86
C GLN A 45 11.90 -2.09 -6.61
N THR A 46 11.45 -2.75 -5.55
CA THR A 46 11.05 -2.11 -4.27
C THR A 46 12.20 -1.32 -3.64
N GLU A 47 13.42 -1.84 -3.65
CA GLU A 47 14.59 -1.13 -3.10
C GLU A 47 14.90 0.16 -3.86
N ARG A 48 14.69 0.18 -5.18
CA ARG A 48 14.89 1.38 -6.00
C ARG A 48 13.92 2.48 -5.58
N LEU A 49 12.66 2.12 -5.34
CA LEU A 49 11.65 3.05 -4.82
C LEU A 49 12.01 3.53 -3.42
N GLU A 50 12.41 2.61 -2.53
CA GLU A 50 12.79 2.95 -1.16
C GLU A 50 13.93 3.97 -1.12
N ARG A 51 14.97 3.76 -1.93
CA ARG A 51 16.10 4.70 -2.04
C ARG A 51 15.63 6.09 -2.50
N LEU A 52 14.76 6.15 -3.52
CA LEU A 52 14.22 7.41 -4.01
C LEU A 52 13.41 8.14 -2.93
N LEU A 53 12.52 7.44 -2.23
CA LEU A 53 11.71 8.04 -1.16
C LEU A 53 12.58 8.57 -0.02
N LYS A 54 13.63 7.84 0.37
CA LYS A 54 14.60 8.30 1.37
C LYS A 54 15.35 9.56 0.94
N ILE A 55 15.77 9.65 -0.33
CA ILE A 55 16.41 10.87 -0.88
C ILE A 55 15.46 12.07 -0.81
N LEU A 56 14.16 11.86 -1.04
CA LEU A 56 13.12 12.88 -0.95
C LEU A 56 12.68 13.20 0.50
N GLY A 57 13.26 12.55 1.51
CA GLY A 57 12.89 12.71 2.91
C GLY A 57 11.50 12.15 3.27
N LEU A 58 11.00 11.21 2.48
CA LEU A 58 9.69 10.58 2.68
C LEU A 58 9.81 9.27 3.48
N PRO A 59 8.86 9.00 4.39
CA PRO A 59 8.87 7.77 5.17
C PRO A 59 8.57 6.54 4.30
N THR A 60 9.24 5.43 4.60
CA THR A 60 9.07 4.15 3.87
C THR A 60 8.43 3.05 4.72
N SER A 61 8.12 3.34 5.98
CA SER A 61 7.49 2.43 6.93
C SER A 61 6.62 3.17 7.94
N THR A 62 5.80 2.43 8.68
CA THR A 62 4.94 2.95 9.75
C THR A 62 4.99 2.03 10.97
N LYS A 63 4.70 2.59 12.14
CA LYS A 63 4.53 1.85 13.41
C LYS A 63 3.09 1.36 13.64
N LEU A 64 2.17 1.75 12.76
CA LEU A 64 0.78 1.29 12.83
C LEU A 64 0.72 -0.23 12.66
N ASP A 65 -0.21 -0.86 13.36
CA ASP A 65 -0.48 -2.28 13.19
C ASP A 65 -0.98 -2.58 11.77
N ILE A 66 -0.35 -3.56 11.11
CA ILE A 66 -0.70 -4.01 9.77
C ILE A 66 -2.14 -4.51 9.71
N GLY A 67 -2.61 -5.18 10.77
CA GLY A 67 -3.99 -5.67 10.84
C GLY A 67 -5.00 -4.53 10.71
N SER A 68 -4.77 -3.47 11.48
CA SER A 68 -5.57 -2.25 11.48
C SER A 68 -5.55 -1.56 10.11
N ILE A 69 -4.39 -1.49 9.44
CA ILE A 69 -4.29 -0.90 8.10
C ILE A 69 -5.11 -1.69 7.10
N VAL A 70 -4.94 -3.02 7.03
CA VAL A 70 -5.67 -3.90 6.09
C VAL A 70 -7.18 -3.89 6.38
N GLN A 71 -7.58 -3.85 7.64
CA GLN A 71 -8.99 -3.72 7.99
C GLN A 71 -9.56 -2.38 7.47
N GLU A 72 -8.81 -1.29 7.61
CA GLU A 72 -9.25 0.03 7.17
C GLU A 72 -9.33 0.14 5.64
N THR A 73 -8.48 -0.57 4.86
CA THR A 73 -8.58 -0.54 3.38
C THR A 73 -9.92 -1.06 2.87
N SER A 74 -10.60 -1.88 3.65
CA SER A 74 -11.90 -2.47 3.27
C SER A 74 -13.11 -1.57 3.54
N LYS A 75 -12.94 -0.49 4.30
CA LYS A 75 -14.03 0.45 4.58
C LYS A 75 -14.25 1.44 3.43
N ASP A 76 -13.26 1.57 2.54
CA ASP A 76 -13.32 2.46 1.39
C ASP A 76 -14.00 1.74 0.20
N LYS A 77 -15.30 2.00 0.05
CA LYS A 77 -16.21 1.59 -1.05
C LYS A 77 -16.56 0.10 -1.11
N LYS A 78 -17.84 -0.19 -0.81
CA LYS A 78 -18.58 -1.40 -1.25
C LYS A 78 -17.78 -2.71 -1.14
N ALA A 79 -17.28 -3.03 0.06
CA ALA A 79 -16.70 -4.33 0.37
C ALA A 79 -17.76 -5.43 0.37
N TRP A 80 -18.26 -5.79 -0.81
CA TRP A 80 -18.84 -7.10 -1.01
C TRP A 80 -17.68 -8.11 -1.02
N TYR A 81 -17.64 -8.98 -0.01
CA TYR A 81 -16.80 -10.20 0.08
C TYR A 81 -15.31 -10.07 0.46
N GLY A 82 -14.89 -9.11 1.29
CA GLY A 82 -13.56 -9.21 1.96
C GLY A 82 -12.33 -9.02 1.06
N LYS A 83 -12.52 -8.49 -0.14
CA LYS A 83 -11.45 -8.14 -1.10
C LYS A 83 -11.15 -6.65 -1.09
N THR A 84 -9.90 -6.30 -1.43
CA THR A 84 -9.45 -4.92 -1.62
C THR A 84 -8.94 -4.74 -3.04
N VAL A 85 -9.41 -3.70 -3.73
CA VAL A 85 -8.89 -3.31 -5.06
C VAL A 85 -7.59 -2.53 -4.88
N LEU A 86 -6.52 -3.05 -5.46
CA LEU A 86 -5.18 -2.47 -5.40
C LEU A 86 -4.64 -2.15 -6.79
N ILE A 87 -3.87 -1.07 -6.85
CA ILE A 87 -3.00 -0.75 -7.98
C ILE A 87 -1.61 -1.29 -7.63
N LEU A 88 -1.16 -2.28 -8.40
CA LEU A 88 0.10 -3.00 -8.15
C LEU A 88 1.07 -2.79 -9.32
N PRO A 89 2.34 -2.42 -9.07
CA PRO A 89 3.34 -2.35 -10.14
C PRO A 89 3.66 -3.74 -10.69
N GLU A 90 3.83 -3.82 -12.01
CA GLU A 90 4.44 -4.98 -12.69
C GLU A 90 5.89 -4.68 -13.01
N THR A 91 6.15 -3.48 -13.55
CA THR A 91 7.46 -2.93 -13.87
C THR A 91 7.43 -1.41 -13.65
N ILE A 92 8.58 -0.74 -13.63
CA ILE A 92 8.59 0.73 -13.57
C ILE A 92 7.86 1.30 -14.79
N GLY A 93 6.87 2.16 -14.51
CA GLY A 93 6.00 2.77 -15.52
C GLY A 93 4.76 1.94 -15.87
N LYS A 94 4.61 0.71 -15.36
CA LYS A 94 3.45 -0.16 -15.64
C LYS A 94 2.83 -0.72 -14.36
N VAL A 95 1.52 -0.61 -14.25
CA VAL A 95 0.74 -1.17 -13.13
C VAL A 95 -0.45 -1.97 -13.64
N ILE A 96 -0.99 -2.81 -12.76
CA ILE A 96 -2.26 -3.51 -12.94
C ILE A 96 -3.22 -3.17 -11.80
N VAL A 97 -4.52 -3.34 -12.06
CA VAL A 97 -5.56 -3.29 -11.03
C VAL A 97 -5.91 -4.73 -10.67
N ARG A 98 -5.85 -5.07 -9.37
CA ARG A 98 -6.17 -6.40 -8.87
C ARG A 98 -6.99 -6.34 -7.60
N GLU A 99 -7.96 -7.23 -7.50
CA GLU A 99 -8.59 -7.56 -6.23
C GLU A 99 -7.69 -8.53 -5.46
N VAL A 100 -7.48 -8.27 -4.18
CA VAL A 100 -6.70 -9.13 -3.29
C VAL A 100 -7.50 -9.40 -2.02
N GLU A 101 -7.55 -10.67 -1.63
CA GLU A 101 -8.23 -11.10 -0.39
C GLU A 101 -7.53 -10.50 0.83
N GLN A 102 -8.30 -10.05 1.84
CA GLN A 102 -7.71 -9.50 3.07
C GLN A 102 -6.76 -10.47 3.78
N GLN A 103 -7.07 -11.77 3.78
CA GLN A 103 -6.21 -12.79 4.38
C GLN A 103 -4.84 -12.86 3.71
N ASP A 104 -4.78 -12.68 2.38
CA ASP A 104 -3.53 -12.70 1.63
C ASP A 104 -2.75 -11.40 1.87
N LEU A 105 -3.43 -10.26 1.97
CA LEU A 105 -2.79 -9.00 2.38
C LEU A 105 -2.16 -9.11 3.76
N LEU A 106 -2.87 -9.65 4.75
CA LEU A 106 -2.35 -9.85 6.10
C LEU A 106 -1.12 -10.76 6.10
N ARG A 107 -1.21 -11.90 5.39
CA ARG A 107 -0.09 -12.84 5.25
C ARG A 107 1.12 -12.16 4.63
N ILE A 108 0.96 -11.56 3.45
CA ILE A 108 2.07 -10.94 2.72
C ILE A 108 2.70 -9.78 3.51
N LEU A 109 1.89 -8.93 4.13
CA LEU A 109 2.39 -7.73 4.80
C LEU A 109 3.03 -8.01 6.16
N ARG A 110 2.62 -9.07 6.87
CA ARG A 110 3.26 -9.48 8.14
C ARG A 110 4.58 -10.24 7.93
N GLY A 111 4.76 -10.89 6.78
CA GLY A 111 5.93 -11.74 6.48
C GLY A 111 5.61 -13.20 6.73
#